data_AF-A0A5C1M980-F1
#
_entry.id   AF-A0A5C1M980-F1
#
_cell.length_a   1.000
_cell.length_b   1.000
_cell.length_c   1.000
_cell.angle_alpha   90.00
_cell.angle_beta   90.00
_cell.angle_gamma   90.00
#
_symmetry.space_group_name_H-M   'P 1'
#
loop_
_entity.id
_entity.type
_entity.pdbx_description
1 polymer ?
#
loop_
_entity_poly.entity_id
_entity_poly.type
_entity_poly.pdbx_seq_one_letter_code
_entity_poly.pdbx_strand_id
1 'polypeptide(L)' 'MFGFGIPELLIVGAIVILIFGVGKLPEIGSSVGKAISNFKKAADGKDQIELTPKGES' A
#
# COMPACT_ATOMS: atom_id res chain seq x y z
N MET A 1 -16.62 19.39 -21.65
CA MET A 1 -17.28 19.12 -20.34
C MET A 1 -16.19 18.66 -19.40
N PHE A 2 -15.85 19.48 -18.40
CA PHE A 2 -14.77 19.22 -17.44
C PHE A 2 -15.27 18.14 -16.48
N GLY A 3 -15.09 16.87 -16.86
CA GLY A 3 -15.36 15.73 -15.98
C GLY A 3 -14.37 15.72 -14.82
N PHE A 4 -14.75 15.07 -13.71
CA PHE A 4 -13.92 14.85 -12.52
C PHE A 4 -12.48 14.51 -12.92
N GLY A 5 -11.62 15.53 -12.88
CA GLY A 5 -10.27 15.43 -13.37
C GLY A 5 -9.29 15.19 -12.24
N ILE A 6 -8.02 15.12 -12.60
CA ILE A 6 -6.91 15.17 -11.65
C ILE A 6 -7.00 16.40 -10.70
N PRO A 7 -7.43 17.60 -11.15
CA PRO A 7 -7.55 18.77 -10.27
C PRO A 7 -8.54 18.58 -9.11
N GLU A 8 -9.74 18.07 -9.38
CA GLU A 8 -10.76 17.83 -8.35
C GLU A 8 -10.30 16.77 -7.35
N LEU A 9 -9.62 15.71 -7.83
CA LEU A 9 -9.07 14.66 -6.97
C LEU A 9 -7.96 15.19 -6.05
N LEU A 10 -7.13 16.13 -6.53
CA LEU A 10 -6.13 16.80 -5.70
C LEU A 10 -6.76 17.66 -4.61
N ILE A 11 -7.86 18.37 -4.91
CA ILE A 11 -8.59 19.17 -3.90
C ILE A 11 -9.15 18.26 -2.81
N VAL A 12 -9.80 17.17 -3.19
CA VAL A 12 -10.32 16.18 -2.22
C VAL A 12 -9.17 15.56 -1.42
N GLY A 13 -8.08 15.19 -2.09
CA GLY A 13 -6.87 14.68 -1.44
C GLY A 13 -6.29 15.66 -0.42
N ALA A 14 -6.25 16.96 -0.74
CA ALA A 14 -5.78 18.00 0.17
C ALA A 14 -6.66 18.10 1.43
N ILE A 15 -7.99 18.00 1.29
CA ILE A 15 -8.91 17.98 2.45
C ILE A 15 -8.67 16.74 3.32
N VAL A 16 -8.52 15.56 2.71
CA VAL A 16 -8.20 14.33 3.42
C VAL A 16 -6.88 14.48 4.19
N ILE A 17 -5.86 15.07 3.56
CA ILE A 17 -4.57 15.36 4.20
C ILE A 17 -4.71 16.35 5.36
N LEU A 18 -5.58 17.35 5.26
CA LEU A 18 -5.82 18.28 6.37
C LEU A 18 -6.45 17.60 7.59
N ILE A 19 -7.34 16.63 7.37
CA ILE A 19 -8.01 15.88 8.45
C ILE A 19 -7.08 14.84 9.07
N PHE A 20 -6.41 14.03 8.24
CA PHE A 20 -5.61 12.90 8.70
C PHE A 20 -4.12 13.24 8.93
N GLY A 21 -3.64 14.33 8.34
CA GLY A 21 -2.23 14.73 8.33
C GLY A 21 -1.42 14.06 7.21
N VAL A 22 -0.36 14.74 6.75
CA VAL A 22 0.54 14.28 5.68
C VAL A 22 1.26 12.96 5.98
N GLY A 23 1.45 12.63 7.26
CA GLY A 23 2.16 11.42 7.70
C GLY A 23 1.29 10.15 7.71
N LYS A 24 -0.04 10.27 7.85
CA LYS A 24 -0.92 9.10 7.95
C LYS A 24 -1.16 8.41 6.62
N LEU A 25 -1.19 9.16 5.51
CA LEU A 25 -1.34 8.58 4.18
C LEU A 25 -0.21 7.60 3.80
N PRO A 26 1.09 7.94 3.92
CA PRO A 26 2.17 6.99 3.61
C PRO A 26 2.24 5.82 4.59
N GLU A 27 1.84 6.01 5.86
CA GLU A 27 1.74 4.93 6.86
C GLU A 27 0.71 3.88 6.44
N ILE A 28 -0.50 4.31 6.07
CA ILE A 28 -1.59 3.45 5.58
C ILE A 28 -1.20 2.85 4.21
N GLY A 29 -0.61 3.63 3.31
CA GLY A 29 -0.14 3.15 2.02
C GLY A 29 0.93 2.06 2.15
N SER A 30 1.81 2.16 3.14
CA SER A 30 2.85 1.16 3.40
C SER A 30 2.28 -0.15 3.94
N SER A 31 1.29 -0.10 4.82
CA SER A 31 0.65 -1.31 5.37
C SER A 31 -0.21 -2.01 4.31
N VAL A 32 -1.01 -1.25 3.57
CA VAL A 32 -1.82 -1.75 2.44
C VAL A 32 -0.93 -2.26 1.32
N GLY A 33 0.16 -1.56 0.99
CA GLY A 33 1.12 -1.99 -0.03
C GLY A 33 1.81 -3.31 0.31
N LYS A 34 2.18 -3.52 1.58
CA LYS A 34 2.70 -4.81 2.06
C LYS A 34 1.66 -5.92 1.95
N ALA A 35 0.41 -5.64 2.34
CA ALA A 35 -0.68 -6.60 2.22
C ALA A 35 -0.95 -7.00 0.76
N ILE A 36 -1.02 -6.03 -0.15
CA ILE A 36 -1.19 -6.27 -1.59
C ILE A 36 0.02 -7.01 -2.16
N SER A 37 1.25 -6.67 -1.76
CA SER A 37 2.46 -7.35 -2.19
C SER A 37 2.46 -8.82 -1.78
N ASN A 38 2.11 -9.12 -0.53
CA ASN A 38 2.01 -10.48 -0.02
C ASN A 38 0.86 -11.25 -0.70
N PHE A 39 -0.30 -10.61 -0.88
CA PHE A 39 -1.42 -11.19 -1.61
C PHE A 39 -1.04 -11.54 -3.05
N LYS A 40 -0.34 -10.63 -3.75
CA LYS A 40 0.16 -10.87 -5.11
C LYS A 40 1.17 -12.01 -5.14
N LYS A 41 2.09 -12.11 -4.17
CA LYS A 41 3.06 -13.22 -4.10
C LYS A 41 2.37 -14.57 -3.91
N ALA A 42 1.40 -14.65 -3.01
CA ALA A 42 0.60 -15.85 -2.78
C ALA A 42 -0.24 -16.21 -4.02
N ALA A 43 -0.87 -15.21 -4.66
CA ALA A 43 -1.66 -15.40 -5.88
C ALA A 43 -0.80 -15.85 -7.07
N ASP A 44 0.43 -15.35 -7.20
CA ASP A 44 1.40 -15.75 -8.23
C ASP A 44 2.06 -17.11 -7.90
N GLY A 45 1.66 -17.80 -6.82
CA GLY A 45 2.24 -19.09 -6.40
C GLY A 45 3.71 -18.99 -5.97
N LYS A 46 4.19 -17.78 -5.65
CA LYS A 46 5.57 -17.50 -5.21
C LYS A 46 5.70 -17.53 -3.69
N ASP A 47 4.92 -18.37 -3.02
CA ASP A 47 5.23 -18.80 -1.67
C ASP A 47 6.45 -19.72 -1.73
N GLN A 48 7.64 -19.11 -1.88
CA GLN A 48 8.83 -19.74 -1.34
C GLN A 48 8.63 -19.75 0.16
N ILE A 49 8.13 -20.88 0.67
CA ILE A 49 8.30 -21.22 2.07
C ILE A 49 9.82 -21.29 2.27
N GLU A 50 10.39 -20.22 2.79
CA GLU A 50 11.77 -20.21 3.27
C GLU A 50 11.80 -21.06 4.56
N LEU A 51 11.64 -22.38 4.42
CA LEU A 51 12.11 -23.35 5.39
C LEU A 51 13.63 -23.39 5.27
N THR A 52 14.31 -22.33 5.67
CA THR A 52 15.63 -22.51 6.26
C THR A 52 15.36 -22.69 7.74
N PRO A 53 15.29 -23.94 8.27
CA PRO A 53 15.75 -24.11 9.63
C PRO A 53 17.18 -23.61 9.59
N LYS A 54 17.47 -22.52 10.30
CA LYS A 54 18.82 -22.10 10.58
C LYS A 54 19.43 -23.24 11.40
N GLY A 55 19.93 -24.24 10.68
CA GLY A 55 20.69 -25.36 11.18
C GLY A 55 21.89 -24.75 11.86
N GLU A 56 21.80 -24.75 13.18
CA GLU A 56 22.95 -24.85 14.05
C GLU A 56 23.86 -25.96 13.49
N SER A 57 25.04 -25.57 13.05
CA SER A 57 26.17 -26.44 12.72
C SER A 57 27.43 -25.65 13.04
#